data_AF-A0A957QKU5-F1
#
_entry.id   AF-A0A957QKU5-F1
#
_cell.length_a   1.000
_cell.length_b   1.000
_cell.length_c   1.000
_cell.angle_alpha   90.00
_cell.angle_beta   90.00
_cell.angle_gamma   90.00
#
_symmetry.space_group_name_H-M   'P 1'
#
loop_
_entity.id
_entity.type
_entity.pdbx_description
1 polymer ?
#
loop_
_entity_poly.entity_id
_entity_poly.type
_entity_poly.pdbx_seq_one_letter_code
_entity_poly.pdbx_strand_id
1 'polypeptide(L)'
;INAALSLFYHLASGEIKQYLPKPRGFFDQAITQSLFYVRGIFRNEPHPFDKDRDRKLNPLQQMTYFAILNLLLPLQIITGALMWGVQQWPETAARLGGLPFLAPFHTLIAWLFASFIVMHVYLTTTGHKPMAGIRAMMMGWDEVEVHGGQPAPADGTD
;
A
#
# COMPACT_ATOMS: atom_id res chain seq x y z
N ILE A 1 -22.19 -9.60 -7.43
CA ILE A 1 -21.55 -10.22 -8.62
C ILE A 1 -20.64 -9.21 -9.33
N ASN A 2 -21.12 -8.00 -9.67
CA ASN A 2 -20.30 -6.97 -10.34
C ASN A 2 -19.07 -6.47 -9.54
N ALA A 3 -19.14 -6.37 -8.21
CA ALA A 3 -17.99 -5.94 -7.39
C ALA A 3 -16.85 -6.96 -7.34
N ALA A 4 -17.18 -8.26 -7.26
CA ALA A 4 -16.18 -9.33 -7.28
C ALA A 4 -15.53 -9.47 -8.66
N LEU A 5 -16.32 -9.30 -9.73
CA LEU A 5 -15.81 -9.25 -11.10
C LEU A 5 -14.98 -7.99 -11.38
N SER A 6 -15.32 -6.83 -10.83
CA SER A 6 -14.50 -5.60 -10.94
C SER A 6 -13.19 -5.72 -10.16
N LEU A 7 -13.23 -6.30 -8.95
CA LEU A 7 -12.03 -6.60 -8.16
C LEU A 7 -11.13 -7.59 -8.91
N PHE A 8 -11.70 -8.66 -9.47
CA PHE A 8 -10.97 -9.64 -10.27
C PHE A 8 -10.44 -9.05 -11.59
N TYR A 9 -11.22 -8.21 -12.27
CA TYR A 9 -10.82 -7.56 -13.52
C TYR A 9 -9.67 -6.59 -13.29
N HIS A 10 -9.68 -5.79 -12.22
CA HIS A 10 -8.54 -4.96 -11.84
C HIS A 10 -7.32 -5.76 -11.38
N LEU A 11 -7.53 -6.93 -10.76
CA LEU A 11 -6.48 -7.89 -10.44
C LEU A 11 -5.91 -8.62 -11.66
N ALA A 12 -6.64 -8.69 -12.78
CA ALA A 12 -6.27 -9.47 -13.98
C ALA A 12 -5.88 -8.61 -15.21
N SER A 13 -6.25 -7.33 -15.29
CA SER A 13 -6.20 -6.50 -16.51
C SER A 13 -4.81 -6.02 -16.97
N GLY A 14 -3.71 -6.40 -16.30
CA GLY A 14 -2.37 -6.16 -16.83
C GLY A 14 -1.78 -4.75 -16.66
N GLU A 15 -2.49 -3.81 -16.02
CA GLU A 15 -1.89 -2.55 -15.50
C GLU A 15 -0.91 -2.78 -14.33
N ILE A 16 -0.84 -4.03 -13.83
CA ILE A 16 0.04 -4.51 -12.76
C ILE A 16 1.52 -4.19 -13.00
N LYS A 17 1.96 -3.99 -14.26
CA LYS A 17 3.33 -3.58 -14.57
C LYS A 17 3.76 -2.26 -13.92
N GLN A 18 2.83 -1.36 -13.60
CA GLN A 18 3.13 -0.09 -12.91
C GLN A 18 3.17 -0.25 -11.37
N TYR A 19 2.61 -1.34 -10.84
CA TYR A 19 2.58 -1.70 -9.42
C TYR A 19 3.62 -2.76 -9.04
N LEU A 20 4.28 -3.37 -10.04
CA LEU A 20 5.35 -4.33 -9.82
C LEU A 20 6.66 -3.63 -9.47
N PRO A 21 7.21 -3.87 -8.27
CA PRO A 21 8.46 -3.23 -7.86
C PRO A 21 9.61 -3.66 -8.78
N LYS A 22 10.39 -2.69 -9.25
CA LYS A 22 11.62 -2.99 -10.02
C LYS A 22 12.60 -3.71 -9.09
N PRO A 23 13.12 -4.90 -9.44
CA PRO A 23 13.86 -5.75 -8.49
C PRO A 23 15.20 -5.17 -8.02
N ARG A 24 15.79 -4.18 -8.73
CA ARG A 24 17.05 -3.54 -8.33
C ARG A 24 16.78 -2.27 -7.52
N GLY A 25 17.24 -2.26 -6.27
CA GLY A 25 17.24 -1.08 -5.39
C GLY A 25 15.89 -0.72 -4.73
N PHE A 26 14.84 -1.50 -4.94
CA PHE A 26 13.51 -1.23 -4.36
C PHE A 26 13.48 -1.39 -2.84
N PHE A 27 14.13 -2.42 -2.31
CA PHE A 27 14.19 -2.66 -0.86
C PHE A 27 14.93 -1.52 -0.14
N ASP A 28 16.06 -1.07 -0.69
CA ASP A 28 16.80 0.07 -0.14
C ASP A 28 15.97 1.36 -0.16
N GLN A 29 15.23 1.59 -1.25
CA GLN A 29 14.30 2.73 -1.38
C GLN A 29 13.15 2.64 -0.37
N ALA A 30 12.55 1.46 -0.17
CA ALA A 30 11.48 1.24 0.81
C ALA A 30 11.96 1.42 2.25
N ILE A 31 13.17 0.95 2.57
CA ILE A 31 13.79 1.13 3.90
C ILE A 31 14.09 2.62 4.14
N THR A 32 14.67 3.30 3.16
CA THR A 32 14.97 4.74 3.23
C THR A 32 13.69 5.54 3.46
N GLN A 33 12.62 5.21 2.74
CA GLN A 33 11.32 5.86 2.92
C GLN A 33 10.73 5.60 4.32
N SER A 34 10.86 4.37 4.82
CA SER A 34 10.36 4.00 6.14
C SER A 34 11.10 4.78 7.24
N LEU A 35 12.43 4.88 7.13
CA LEU A 35 13.26 5.67 8.05
C LEU A 35 12.92 7.16 8.01
N PHE A 36 12.60 7.70 6.82
CA PHE A 36 12.14 9.07 6.70
C PHE A 36 10.83 9.31 7.48
N TYR A 37 9.80 8.48 7.32
CA TYR A 37 8.52 8.66 8.03
C TYR A 37 8.58 8.39 9.53
N VAL A 38 9.54 7.57 9.99
CA VAL A 38 9.74 7.28 11.41
C VAL A 38 10.60 8.35 12.09
N ARG A 39 11.60 8.91 11.39
CA ARG A 39 12.62 9.78 11.98
C ARG A 39 12.88 11.07 11.21
N GLY A 40 13.03 10.99 9.89
CA GLY A 40 13.38 12.13 9.03
C GLY A 40 12.36 13.27 9.09
N ILE A 41 11.07 12.96 9.18
CA ILE A 41 9.99 13.95 9.26
C ILE A 41 10.12 14.87 10.49
N PHE A 42 10.57 14.33 11.63
CA PHE A 42 10.78 15.11 12.85
C PHE A 42 12.06 15.98 12.79
N ARG A 43 12.96 15.69 11.85
CA ARG A 43 14.23 16.40 11.64
C ARG A 43 14.15 17.39 10.48
N ASN A 44 12.97 17.55 9.88
CA ASN A 44 12.74 18.41 8.72
C ASN A 44 13.68 18.10 7.54
N GLU A 45 14.06 16.82 7.39
CA GLU A 45 14.87 16.33 6.27
C GLU A 45 14.04 16.42 4.96
N PRO A 46 14.67 16.66 3.79
CA PRO A 46 13.95 16.67 2.51
C PRO A 46 13.37 15.28 2.20
N HIS A 47 12.19 15.24 1.56
CA HIS A 47 11.55 13.98 1.22
C HIS A 47 12.41 13.21 0.20
N PRO A 48 12.77 11.93 0.43
CA PRO A 48 13.82 11.25 -0.34
C PRO A 48 13.42 10.89 -1.78
N PHE A 49 12.13 10.98 -2.13
CA PHE A 49 11.66 10.81 -3.52
C PHE A 49 10.69 11.92 -3.89
N ASP A 50 10.99 12.65 -4.96
CA ASP A 50 10.08 13.61 -5.55
C ASP A 50 8.96 12.88 -6.31
N LYS A 51 7.71 13.35 -6.15
CA LYS A 51 6.57 12.88 -6.94
C LYS A 51 6.70 13.44 -8.35
N ASP A 52 7.30 12.66 -9.25
CA ASP A 52 7.33 12.98 -10.68
C ASP A 52 6.08 12.43 -11.39
N ARG A 53 5.66 13.05 -12.50
CA ARG A 53 4.46 12.68 -13.27
C ARG A 53 4.50 11.23 -13.77
N ASP A 54 5.71 10.71 -13.99
CA ASP A 54 5.99 9.34 -14.42
C ASP A 54 6.16 8.34 -13.26
N ARG A 55 6.31 8.82 -12.02
CA ARG A 55 6.43 8.01 -10.79
C ARG A 55 5.38 8.45 -9.77
N LYS A 56 4.10 8.25 -10.12
CA LYS A 56 2.95 8.64 -9.29
C LYS A 56 2.94 8.04 -7.88
N LEU A 57 3.58 6.88 -7.66
CA LEU A 57 3.54 6.15 -6.38
C LEU A 57 4.94 6.00 -5.79
N ASN A 58 5.05 6.30 -4.50
CA ASN A 58 6.25 6.03 -3.72
C ASN A 58 6.53 4.51 -3.64
N PRO A 59 7.80 4.05 -3.68
CA PRO A 59 8.16 2.65 -3.42
C PRO A 59 7.43 1.99 -2.23
N LEU A 60 7.28 2.69 -1.11
CA LEU A 60 6.57 2.17 0.07
C LEU A 60 5.07 1.95 -0.21
N GLN A 61 4.45 2.88 -0.93
CA GLN A 61 3.04 2.76 -1.33
C GLN A 61 2.86 1.61 -2.31
N GLN A 62 3.75 1.45 -3.30
CA GLN A 62 3.70 0.34 -4.26
C GLN A 62 3.77 -1.03 -3.56
N MET A 63 4.73 -1.20 -2.64
CA MET A 63 4.85 -2.44 -1.84
C MET A 63 3.57 -2.73 -1.08
N THR A 64 3.03 -1.71 -0.43
CA THR A 64 1.83 -1.80 0.39
C THR A 64 0.61 -2.17 -0.45
N TYR A 65 0.40 -1.52 -1.59
CA TYR A 65 -0.68 -1.87 -2.52
C TYR A 65 -0.57 -3.31 -3.00
N PHE A 66 0.64 -3.74 -3.37
CA PHE A 66 0.88 -5.12 -3.78
C PHE A 66 0.52 -6.10 -2.66
N ALA A 67 1.08 -5.90 -1.45
CA ALA A 67 0.87 -6.76 -0.31
C ALA A 67 -0.61 -6.82 0.12
N ILE A 68 -1.29 -5.68 0.21
CA ILE A 68 -2.69 -5.66 0.66
C ILE A 68 -3.61 -6.27 -0.40
N LEU A 69 -3.51 -5.84 -1.65
CA LEU A 69 -4.47 -6.22 -2.67
C LEU A 69 -4.29 -7.66 -3.17
N ASN A 70 -3.04 -8.14 -3.26
CA ASN A 70 -2.74 -9.46 -3.82
C ASN A 70 -2.50 -10.54 -2.77
N LEU A 71 -2.19 -10.17 -1.53
CA LEU A 71 -1.84 -11.14 -0.49
C LEU A 71 -2.77 -11.04 0.72
N LEU A 72 -2.75 -9.91 1.44
CA LEU A 72 -3.40 -9.79 2.75
C LEU A 72 -4.93 -9.86 2.65
N LEU A 73 -5.54 -9.06 1.76
CA LEU A 73 -7.00 -9.02 1.60
C LEU A 73 -7.57 -10.35 1.04
N PRO A 74 -7.00 -10.94 -0.03
CA PRO A 74 -7.46 -12.25 -0.52
C PRO A 74 -7.33 -13.35 0.55
N LEU A 75 -6.21 -13.40 1.28
CA LEU A 75 -6.02 -14.39 2.34
C LEU A 75 -7.03 -14.21 3.48
N GLN A 76 -7.32 -12.97 3.89
CA GLN A 76 -8.32 -12.69 4.92
C GLN A 76 -9.73 -13.18 4.50
N ILE A 77 -10.12 -12.94 3.24
CA ILE A 77 -11.40 -13.39 2.69
C ILE A 77 -11.47 -14.92 2.62
N ILE A 78 -10.43 -15.56 2.06
CA ILE A 78 -10.38 -17.02 1.91
C ILE A 78 -10.45 -17.70 3.26
N THR A 79 -9.62 -17.27 4.22
CA THR A 79 -9.60 -17.87 5.56
C THR A 79 -10.92 -17.65 6.31
N GLY A 80 -11.56 -16.49 6.19
CA GLY A 80 -12.89 -16.24 6.75
C GLY A 80 -13.98 -17.12 6.12
N ALA A 81 -13.96 -17.28 4.79
CA ALA A 81 -14.87 -18.16 4.08
C ALA A 81 -14.67 -19.64 4.48
N LEU A 82 -13.42 -20.07 4.66
CA LEU A 82 -13.11 -21.41 5.15
C LEU A 82 -13.64 -21.60 6.59
N MET A 83 -13.46 -20.63 7.49
CA MET A 83 -14.00 -20.72 8.86
C MET A 83 -15.53 -20.82 8.87
N TRP A 84 -16.21 -20.05 8.01
CA TRP A 84 -17.66 -20.16 7.82
C TRP A 84 -18.07 -21.54 7.30
N GLY A 85 -17.33 -22.08 6.32
CA GLY A 85 -17.55 -23.43 5.80
C GLY A 85 -17.36 -24.53 6.85
N VAL A 86 -16.36 -24.39 7.73
CA VAL A 86 -16.10 -25.32 8.83
C VAL A 86 -17.27 -25.38 9.81
N GLN A 87 -17.92 -24.25 10.10
CA GLN A 87 -19.11 -24.21 10.95
C GLN A 87 -20.32 -24.92 10.31
N GLN A 88 -20.44 -24.87 8.97
CA GLN A 88 -21.54 -25.52 8.25
C GLN A 88 -21.33 -27.03 8.07
N TRP A 89 -20.08 -27.50 7.98
CA TRP A 89 -19.73 -28.90 7.69
C TRP A 89 -18.65 -29.44 8.65
N PRO A 90 -18.97 -29.61 9.95
CA PRO A 90 -17.99 -29.88 11.00
C PRO A 90 -17.27 -31.24 10.82
N GLU A 91 -17.95 -32.28 10.33
CA GLU A 91 -17.33 -33.59 10.11
C GLU A 91 -16.25 -33.57 9.01
N THR A 92 -16.50 -32.85 7.92
CA THR A 92 -15.55 -32.68 6.81
C THR A 92 -14.38 -31.80 7.25
N ALA A 93 -14.64 -30.77 8.04
CA ALA A 93 -13.62 -29.88 8.58
C ALA A 93 -12.64 -30.58 9.52
N ALA A 94 -13.14 -31.48 10.37
CA ALA A 94 -12.30 -32.27 11.28
C ALA A 94 -11.26 -33.12 10.53
N ARG A 95 -11.58 -33.56 9.30
CA ARG A 95 -10.65 -34.35 8.45
C ARG A 95 -9.59 -33.50 7.75
N LEU A 96 -9.84 -32.21 7.55
CA LEU A 96 -8.95 -31.28 6.84
C LEU A 96 -7.99 -30.49 7.76
N GLY A 97 -7.95 -30.81 9.06
CA GLY A 97 -7.12 -30.11 10.05
C GLY A 97 -7.85 -29.04 10.87
N GLY A 98 -9.12 -28.77 10.56
CA GLY A 98 -10.07 -28.05 11.42
C GLY A 98 -9.73 -26.59 11.78
N LEU A 99 -10.40 -26.12 12.83
CA LEU A 99 -10.24 -24.77 13.42
C LEU A 99 -8.91 -24.49 14.15
N PRO A 100 -8.20 -25.46 14.78
CA PRO A 100 -7.04 -25.16 15.61
C PRO A 100 -5.90 -24.43 14.89
N PHE A 101 -5.70 -24.66 13.59
CA PHE A 101 -4.73 -23.91 12.78
C PHE A 101 -5.37 -22.72 12.07
N LEU A 102 -6.57 -22.92 11.51
CA LEU A 102 -7.23 -21.92 10.68
C LEU A 102 -7.59 -20.65 11.48
N ALA A 103 -8.07 -20.80 12.71
CA ALA A 103 -8.45 -19.68 13.56
C ALA A 103 -7.26 -18.78 13.92
N PRO A 104 -6.14 -19.27 14.51
CA PRO A 104 -5.00 -18.40 14.79
C PRO A 104 -4.36 -17.81 13.53
N PHE A 105 -4.38 -18.53 12.40
CA PHE A 105 -3.90 -18.00 11.13
C PHE A 105 -4.76 -16.84 10.61
N HIS A 106 -6.09 -16.98 10.62
CA HIS A 106 -7.01 -15.89 10.27
C HIS A 106 -6.85 -14.69 11.21
N THR A 107 -6.72 -14.94 12.52
CA THR A 107 -6.48 -13.89 13.51
C THR A 107 -5.16 -13.16 13.27
N LEU A 108 -4.09 -13.88 12.92
CA LEU A 108 -2.80 -13.26 12.58
C LEU A 108 -2.92 -12.32 11.37
N ILE A 109 -3.59 -12.76 10.30
CA ILE A 109 -3.80 -11.92 9.11
C ILE A 109 -4.66 -10.69 9.47
N ALA A 110 -5.69 -10.87 10.31
CA ALA A 110 -6.53 -9.77 10.78
C ALA A 110 -5.73 -8.72 11.58
N TRP A 111 -4.80 -9.15 12.44
CA TRP A 111 -3.90 -8.25 13.17
C TRP A 111 -2.94 -7.51 12.26
N LEU A 112 -2.37 -8.18 11.25
CA LEU A 112 -1.55 -7.52 10.24
C LEU A 112 -2.36 -6.46 9.49
N PHE A 113 -3.60 -6.79 9.09
CA PHE A 113 -4.49 -5.86 8.41
C PHE A 113 -4.85 -4.67 9.30
N ALA A 114 -5.14 -4.90 10.59
CA ALA A 114 -5.39 -3.84 11.56
C ALA A 114 -4.19 -2.92 11.76
N SER A 115 -2.97 -3.46 11.91
CA SER A 115 -1.75 -2.66 12.01
C SER A 115 -1.51 -1.81 10.76
N PHE A 116 -1.84 -2.37 9.59
CA PHE A 116 -1.75 -1.63 8.33
C PHE A 116 -2.71 -0.43 8.32
N ILE A 117 -3.96 -0.59 8.78
CA ILE A 117 -4.92 0.52 8.85
C ILE A 117 -4.39 1.64 9.77
N VAL A 118 -3.82 1.29 10.93
CA VAL A 118 -3.22 2.28 11.84
C VAL A 118 -2.07 3.04 11.15
N MET A 119 -1.13 2.32 10.52
CA MET A 119 -0.04 2.92 9.77
C MET A 119 -0.53 3.77 8.60
N HIS A 120 -1.55 3.31 7.88
CA HIS A 120 -2.12 4.00 6.72
C HIS A 120 -2.75 5.34 7.12
N VAL A 121 -3.52 5.36 8.22
CA VAL A 121 -4.09 6.60 8.76
C VAL A 121 -2.98 7.56 9.22
N TYR A 122 -1.94 7.04 9.87
CA TYR A 122 -0.77 7.86 10.21
C TYR A 122 -0.12 8.48 8.96
N LEU A 123 0.24 7.69 7.96
CA LEU A 123 0.93 8.17 6.76
C LEU A 123 0.10 9.16 5.92
N THR A 124 -1.23 8.98 5.90
CA THR A 124 -2.14 9.91 5.20
C THR A 124 -2.30 11.26 5.92
N THR A 125 -1.91 11.33 7.19
CA THR A 125 -1.91 12.56 8.01
C THR A 125 -0.53 13.20 8.17
N THR A 126 0.54 12.57 7.69
CA THR A 126 1.91 13.11 7.74
C THR A 126 2.37 13.77 6.43
N GLY A 127 1.44 14.17 5.56
CA GLY A 127 1.76 14.97 4.36
C GLY A 127 2.04 16.44 4.67
N HIS A 128 2.26 17.27 3.64
CA HIS A 128 2.49 18.73 3.78
C HIS A 128 1.42 19.43 4.63
N LYS A 129 0.20 18.91 4.63
CA LYS A 129 -0.86 19.26 5.59
C LYS A 129 -1.50 17.97 6.12
N PRO A 130 -1.96 17.92 7.39
CA PRO A 130 -2.57 16.73 7.98
C PRO A 130 -3.78 16.17 7.24
N MET A 131 -4.46 17.00 6.44
CA MET A 131 -5.64 16.63 5.67
C MET A 131 -5.37 16.57 4.16
N ALA A 132 -4.16 16.88 3.69
CA ALA A 132 -3.85 16.88 2.27
C ALA A 132 -4.04 15.49 1.64
N GLY A 133 -3.51 14.45 2.29
CA GLY A 133 -3.64 13.07 1.80
C GLY A 133 -5.09 12.59 1.76
N ILE A 134 -5.87 12.88 2.81
CA ILE A 134 -7.30 12.53 2.87
C ILE A 134 -8.10 13.29 1.83
N ARG A 135 -7.85 14.60 1.67
CA ARG A 135 -8.49 15.43 0.64
C ARG A 135 -8.14 14.94 -0.76
N ALA A 136 -6.90 14.54 -1.03
CA ALA A 136 -6.50 14.00 -2.32
C ALA A 136 -7.25 12.69 -2.65
N MET A 137 -7.46 11.82 -1.66
CA MET A 137 -8.27 10.60 -1.84
C MET A 137 -9.76 10.91 -2.11
N MET A 138 -10.32 11.94 -1.48
CA MET A 138 -11.72 12.34 -1.69
C MET A 138 -11.95 13.09 -3.00
N MET A 139 -11.03 13.99 -3.35
CA MET A 139 -11.20 14.92 -4.47
C MET A 139 -10.55 14.41 -5.77
N GLY A 140 -9.65 13.43 -5.69
CA GLY A 140 -8.93 12.87 -6.84
C GLY A 140 -7.76 13.73 -7.35
N TRP A 141 -7.51 14.89 -6.73
CA TRP A 141 -6.44 15.83 -7.12
C TRP A 141 -5.49 16.05 -5.93
N ASP A 142 -4.19 16.02 -6.20
CA ASP A 142 -3.12 16.22 -5.22
C ASP A 142 -2.31 17.47 -5.59
N GLU A 143 -2.04 18.34 -4.62
CA GLU A 143 -1.15 19.50 -4.81
C GLU A 143 0.29 19.00 -4.73
N VAL A 144 0.97 18.89 -5.86
CA VAL A 144 2.38 18.48 -5.91
C VAL A 144 3.25 19.73 -5.72
N GLU A 145 4.06 19.77 -4.67
CA GLU A 145 5.10 20.80 -4.54
C GLU A 145 6.11 20.60 -5.67
N VAL A 146 6.13 21.53 -6.63
CA VAL A 146 7.17 21.58 -7.66
C VAL A 146 8.40 22.19 -7.00
N HIS A 147 9.40 21.38 -6.65
CA HIS A 147 10.70 21.92 -6.27
C HIS A 147 11.26 22.70 -7.47
N GLY A 148 11.38 24.01 -7.28
CA GLY A 148 11.71 24.97 -8.34
C GLY A 148 12.89 24.51 -9.15
N GLY A 149 12.67 24.41 -10.46
CA GLY A 149 13.73 24.18 -11.43
C GLY A 149 14.84 25.20 -11.20
N GLN A 150 16.06 24.68 -11.11
CA GLN A 150 17.29 25.46 -11.21
C GLN A 150 17.11 26.49 -12.34
N PRO A 151 17.28 27.80 -12.09
CA PRO A 151 17.20 28.78 -13.16
C PRO A 151 18.22 28.40 -14.23
N ALA A 152 17.77 28.35 -15.48
CA ALA A 152 18.60 28.05 -16.63
C ALA A 152 19.86 28.93 -16.59
N PRO A 153 21.05 28.41 -16.92
CA PRO A 153 22.26 29.23 -16.97
C PRO A 153 21.99 30.39 -17.93
N ALA A 154 22.19 31.62 -17.43
CA ALA A 154 22.08 32.81 -18.23
C ALA A 154 23.03 32.66 -19.42
N ASP A 155 22.44 32.68 -20.62
CA ASP A 155 23.18 32.71 -21.88
C ASP A 155 23.95 34.04 -21.91
N GLY A 156 25.22 33.97 -21.55
CA GLY A 156 26.15 35.08 -21.60
C GLY A 156 26.70 35.20 -23.02
N THR A 157 26.01 35.98 -23.84
CA THR A 157 26.58 36.55 -25.07
C THR A 157 26.37 38.06 -25.06
N ASP A 158 27.37 38.77 -24.55
CA ASP A 158 27.69 40.15 -24.96
C ASP A 158 28.88 40.08 -25.92
#